data_AF-A0A1W9VT44-F1
#
_entry.id   AF-A0A1W9VT44-F1
#
_cell.length_a   1.000
_cell.length_b   1.000
_cell.length_c   1.000
_cell.angle_alpha   90.00
_cell.angle_beta   90.00
_cell.angle_gamma   90.00
#
_symmetry.space_group_name_H-M   'P 1'
#
loop_
_entity.id
_entity.type
_entity.pdbx_description
1 polymer ?
#
loop_
_entity_poly.entity_id
_entity_poly.type
_entity_poly.pdbx_seq_one_letter_code
_entity_poly.pdbx_strand_id
1 'polypeptide(L)'
;MKIFKFKTTQNRLLFWFILLALIPLLIGITITYYLQVEEAKEVEINKLTVVRDLKVQQINSWLTEREKDLKTLAESLTVQNFKGVLTKEKIIEENNAIINNIRDIIDPYVENFPEYNEIFVINPDSGIVEISTDKSKEGTDKSEDDYYTGALQSRDFYIKDIYYSSSMGKPAMAFSIPIFCRQHSGEHIIGILVARVDLDKSFFPLVQSTTSMGKTGETLIVNKDVIALNELRWHKDAPLKLKIKAQPAFMAAEGYTGINETTDYRGEKVLAAYTYIPQTGWGFVAKRDLEEIYAPIRRMVNNFIILLLITAVIIYFTSRILAKSITKPLISMVEVSNKIQSGDFSARNEIHNDDEIGYLADSFNKMTDSMESIIRTEQGVAEISNIILPLL
;
A
#
# COMPACT_ATOMS: atom_id res chain seq x y z
N MET A 1 37.22 30.52 17.09
CA MET A 1 37.02 29.22 17.76
C MET A 1 37.42 28.11 16.79
N LYS A 2 38.61 27.48 16.93
CA LYS A 2 39.06 26.40 16.03
C LYS A 2 38.37 25.09 16.44
N ILE A 3 37.25 24.76 15.82
CA ILE A 3 36.43 23.58 16.14
C ILE A 3 37.17 22.26 15.85
N PHE A 4 38.14 22.26 14.92
CA PHE A 4 38.93 21.07 14.58
C PHE A 4 40.44 21.30 14.82
N LYS A 5 41.06 20.47 15.66
CA LYS A 5 42.52 20.41 15.86
C LYS A 5 43.10 19.20 15.11
N PHE A 6 44.03 19.44 14.19
CA PHE A 6 44.71 18.40 13.42
C PHE A 6 46.19 18.34 13.79
N LYS A 7 46.75 17.13 13.95
CA LYS A 7 48.18 16.91 14.26
C LYS A 7 49.09 17.21 13.06
N THR A 8 48.61 17.00 11.83
CA THR A 8 49.37 17.21 10.59
C THR A 8 48.50 17.89 9.53
N THR A 9 49.13 18.63 8.61
CA THR A 9 48.47 19.21 7.42
C THR A 9 47.86 18.12 6.53
N GLN A 10 48.49 16.95 6.48
CA GLN A 10 48.00 15.79 5.74
C GLN A 10 46.64 15.31 6.26
N ASN A 11 46.49 15.15 7.58
CA ASN A 11 45.23 14.72 8.17
C ASN A 11 44.13 15.79 8.02
N ARG A 12 44.51 17.07 8.01
CA ARG A 12 43.59 18.16 7.72
C ARG A 12 43.05 18.07 6.29
N LEU A 13 43.92 17.88 5.29
CA LEU A 13 43.50 17.73 3.89
C LEU A 13 42.65 16.49 3.67
N LEU A 14 43.08 15.34 4.21
CA LEU A 14 42.34 14.08 4.15
C LEU A 14 40.91 14.24 4.67
N PHE A 15 40.76 14.87 5.84
CA PHE A 15 39.46 15.11 6.46
C PHE A 15 38.56 15.95 5.55
N TRP A 16 39.07 17.06 5.00
CA TRP A 16 38.27 17.93 4.14
C TRP A 16 37.91 17.29 2.81
N PHE A 17 38.79 16.50 2.19
CA PHE A 17 38.47 15.78 0.96
C PHE A 17 37.39 14.71 1.17
N ILE A 18 37.49 13.93 2.24
CA ILE A 18 36.45 12.94 2.59
C ILE A 18 35.12 13.65 2.86
N LEU A 19 35.15 14.73 3.64
CA LEU A 19 33.95 15.49 3.99
C LEU A 19 33.28 16.11 2.76
N LEU A 20 34.07 16.73 1.88
CA LEU A 20 33.58 17.35 0.65
C LEU A 20 33.01 16.33 -0.34
N ALA A 21 33.52 15.10 -0.35
CA ALA A 21 33.05 14.04 -1.23
C ALA A 21 31.81 13.30 -0.68
N LEU A 22 31.78 13.02 0.64
CA LEU A 22 30.69 12.22 1.24
C LEU A 22 29.43 13.02 1.55
N ILE A 23 29.54 14.31 1.87
CA ILE A 23 28.36 15.12 2.21
C ILE A 23 27.36 15.21 1.05
N PRO A 24 27.76 15.58 -0.19
CA PRO A 24 26.82 15.65 -1.31
C PRO A 24 26.18 14.29 -1.62
N LEU A 25 26.92 13.19 -1.46
CA LEU A 25 26.43 11.85 -1.65
C LEU A 25 25.33 11.50 -0.63
N LEU A 26 25.56 11.80 0.66
CA LEU A 26 24.58 11.58 1.72
C LEU A 26 23.32 12.42 1.52
N ILE A 27 23.48 13.69 1.11
CA ILE A 27 22.36 14.57 0.78
C ILE A 27 21.56 13.98 -0.38
N GLY A 28 22.22 13.55 -1.46
CA GLY A 28 21.58 12.92 -2.61
C GLY A 28 20.79 11.67 -2.22
N ILE A 29 21.39 10.75 -1.47
CA ILE A 29 20.73 9.54 -0.97
C ILE A 29 19.50 9.90 -0.14
N THR A 30 19.62 10.89 0.75
CA THR A 30 18.52 11.34 1.61
C THR A 30 17.37 11.92 0.79
N ILE A 31 17.66 12.79 -0.17
CA ILE A 31 16.65 13.37 -1.08
C ILE A 31 15.97 12.26 -1.89
N THR A 32 16.73 11.35 -2.50
CA THR A 32 16.19 10.22 -3.27
C THR A 32 15.31 9.32 -2.40
N TYR A 33 15.71 9.06 -1.14
CA TYR A 33 14.92 8.29 -0.20
C TYR A 33 13.55 8.94 0.05
N TYR A 34 13.52 10.23 0.37
CA TYR A 34 12.25 10.94 0.61
C TYR A 34 11.36 10.98 -0.63
N LEU A 35 11.94 11.27 -1.81
CA LEU A 35 11.20 11.27 -3.08
C LEU A 35 10.57 9.91 -3.39
N GLN A 36 11.31 8.81 -3.21
CA GLN A 36 10.78 7.48 -3.47
C GLN A 36 9.73 7.03 -2.45
N VAL A 37 9.87 7.40 -1.18
CA VAL A 37 8.85 7.08 -0.16
C VAL A 37 7.53 7.76 -0.50
N GLU A 38 7.59 9.03 -0.88
CA GLU A 38 6.40 9.80 -1.28
C GLU A 38 5.78 9.23 -2.55
N GLU A 39 6.57 8.98 -3.59
CA GLU A 39 6.09 8.39 -4.85
C GLU A 39 5.48 7.00 -4.64
N ALA A 40 6.14 6.12 -3.89
CA ALA A 40 5.63 4.79 -3.60
C ALA A 40 4.30 4.84 -2.82
N LYS A 41 4.17 5.79 -1.89
CA LYS A 41 2.94 6.01 -1.15
C LYS A 41 1.81 6.50 -2.05
N GLU A 42 2.05 7.51 -2.88
CA GLU A 42 1.07 8.04 -3.83
C GLU A 42 0.62 7.01 -4.86
N VAL A 43 1.56 6.22 -5.41
CA VAL A 43 1.23 5.12 -6.33
C VAL A 43 0.34 4.08 -5.65
N GLU A 44 0.64 3.69 -4.41
CA GLU A 44 -0.17 2.71 -3.70
C GLU A 44 -1.53 3.29 -3.26
N ILE A 45 -1.60 4.58 -2.88
CA ILE A 45 -2.86 5.28 -2.59
C ILE A 45 -3.80 5.21 -3.79
N ASN A 46 -3.30 5.56 -4.97
CA ASN A 46 -4.08 5.51 -6.21
C ASN A 46 -4.51 4.08 -6.54
N LYS A 47 -3.59 3.12 -6.41
CA LYS A 47 -3.86 1.71 -6.69
C LYS A 47 -4.94 1.13 -5.77
N LEU A 48 -4.84 1.35 -4.45
CA LEU A 48 -5.83 0.86 -3.49
C LEU A 48 -7.18 1.54 -3.66
N THR A 49 -7.19 2.83 -4.02
CA THR A 49 -8.42 3.57 -4.35
C THR A 49 -9.12 2.96 -5.56
N VAL A 50 -8.39 2.69 -6.65
CA VAL A 50 -8.94 2.03 -7.84
C VAL A 50 -9.44 0.63 -7.52
N VAL A 51 -8.69 -0.16 -6.74
CA VAL A 51 -9.13 -1.50 -6.32
C VAL A 51 -10.42 -1.43 -5.50
N ARG A 52 -10.49 -0.50 -4.53
CA ARG A 52 -11.67 -0.27 -3.72
C ARG A 52 -12.88 0.06 -4.59
N ASP A 53 -12.74 1.04 -5.49
CA ASP A 53 -13.86 1.52 -6.29
C ASP A 53 -14.34 0.47 -7.29
N LEU A 54 -13.43 -0.25 -7.95
CA LEU A 54 -13.78 -1.35 -8.85
C LEU A 54 -14.46 -2.51 -8.12
N LYS A 55 -13.97 -2.88 -6.93
CA LYS A 55 -14.59 -3.96 -6.13
C LYS A 55 -15.96 -3.56 -5.62
N VAL A 56 -16.14 -2.32 -5.16
CA VAL A 56 -17.44 -1.80 -4.73
C VAL A 56 -18.40 -1.70 -5.90
N GLN A 57 -17.93 -1.26 -7.08
CA GLN A 57 -18.74 -1.27 -8.29
C GLN A 57 -19.19 -2.70 -8.64
N GLN A 58 -18.28 -3.68 -8.58
CA GLN A 58 -18.62 -5.09 -8.81
C GLN A 58 -19.66 -5.62 -7.81
N ILE A 59 -19.55 -5.25 -6.53
CA ILE A 59 -20.54 -5.61 -5.49
C ILE A 59 -21.89 -4.98 -5.82
N ASN A 60 -21.93 -3.68 -6.12
CA ASN A 60 -23.17 -2.97 -6.46
C ASN A 60 -23.82 -3.53 -7.73
N SER A 61 -23.02 -3.85 -8.75
CA SER A 61 -23.51 -4.51 -9.97
C SER A 61 -24.13 -5.86 -9.63
N TRP A 62 -23.44 -6.68 -8.83
CA TRP A 62 -23.94 -7.98 -8.40
C TRP A 62 -25.25 -7.87 -7.60
N LEU A 63 -25.37 -6.92 -6.67
CA LEU A 63 -26.59 -6.65 -5.92
C LEU A 63 -27.74 -6.20 -6.84
N THR A 64 -27.44 -5.28 -7.76
CA THR A 64 -28.40 -4.74 -8.73
C THR A 64 -28.91 -5.81 -9.68
N GLU A 65 -28.07 -6.77 -10.07
CA GLU A 65 -28.50 -7.92 -10.87
C GLU A 65 -29.52 -8.77 -10.10
N ARG A 66 -29.27 -9.12 -8.83
CA ARG A 66 -30.23 -9.87 -8.01
C ARG A 66 -31.56 -9.12 -7.85
N GLU A 67 -31.51 -7.80 -7.68
CA GLU A 67 -32.71 -6.97 -7.65
C GLU A 67 -33.52 -7.04 -8.95
N LYS A 68 -32.85 -6.88 -10.10
CA LYS A 68 -33.50 -6.93 -11.42
C LYS A 68 -34.06 -8.31 -11.73
N ASP A 69 -33.33 -9.34 -11.34
CA ASP A 69 -33.75 -10.74 -11.48
C ASP A 69 -35.06 -10.99 -10.74
N LEU A 70 -35.14 -10.61 -9.46
CA LEU A 70 -36.34 -10.77 -8.66
C LEU A 70 -37.49 -9.88 -9.14
N LYS A 71 -37.21 -8.65 -9.58
CA LYS A 71 -38.22 -7.77 -10.20
C LYS A 71 -38.84 -8.42 -11.44
N THR A 72 -38.01 -8.98 -12.32
CA THR A 72 -38.46 -9.66 -13.54
C THR A 72 -39.31 -10.89 -13.21
N LEU A 73 -38.88 -11.70 -12.24
CA LEU A 73 -39.65 -12.86 -11.77
C LEU A 73 -40.99 -12.44 -11.15
N ALA A 74 -41.00 -11.44 -10.26
CA ALA A 74 -42.21 -10.95 -9.62
C ALA A 74 -43.22 -10.37 -10.62
N GLU A 75 -42.75 -9.66 -11.65
CA GLU A 75 -43.59 -9.18 -12.75
C GLU A 75 -44.19 -10.33 -13.56
N SER A 76 -43.41 -11.36 -13.88
CA SER A 76 -43.88 -12.56 -14.57
C SER A 76 -44.98 -13.29 -13.76
N LEU A 77 -44.78 -13.44 -12.44
CA LEU A 77 -45.75 -14.06 -11.54
C LEU A 77 -47.03 -13.21 -11.39
N THR A 78 -46.89 -11.89 -11.43
CA THR A 78 -48.04 -10.96 -11.43
C THR A 78 -48.92 -11.15 -12.67
N VAL A 79 -48.32 -11.41 -13.83
CA VAL A 79 -49.06 -11.65 -15.09
C VAL A 79 -49.85 -12.96 -15.05
N GLN A 80 -49.36 -13.98 -14.35
CA GLN A 80 -49.99 -15.31 -14.25
C GLN A 80 -51.17 -15.37 -13.26
N ASN A 81 -51.68 -14.23 -12.75
CA ASN A 81 -52.79 -14.15 -11.80
C ASN A 81 -52.59 -15.00 -10.52
N PHE A 82 -51.39 -14.88 -9.91
CA PHE A 82 -50.99 -15.57 -8.66
C PHE A 82 -52.04 -15.53 -7.52
N LYS A 83 -52.90 -14.50 -7.47
CA LYS A 83 -53.99 -14.35 -6.48
C LYS A 83 -54.87 -15.60 -6.35
N GLY A 84 -55.10 -16.33 -7.45
CA GLY A 84 -55.93 -17.54 -7.46
C GLY A 84 -55.44 -18.65 -6.53
N VAL A 85 -54.13 -18.77 -6.32
CA VAL A 85 -53.50 -19.84 -5.52
C VAL A 85 -53.69 -19.63 -4.01
N LEU A 86 -53.70 -18.37 -3.57
CA LEU A 86 -53.69 -18.02 -2.14
C LEU A 86 -55.08 -18.01 -1.52
N THR A 87 -56.09 -17.73 -2.34
CA THR A 87 -57.48 -17.85 -1.94
C THR A 87 -57.87 -19.33 -2.06
N LYS A 88 -57.94 -20.05 -0.93
CA LYS A 88 -58.40 -21.45 -0.83
C LYS A 88 -59.84 -21.71 -1.35
N GLU A 89 -60.47 -20.74 -2.00
CA GLU A 89 -61.87 -20.73 -2.43
C GLU A 89 -62.11 -21.22 -3.87
N LYS A 90 -61.09 -21.72 -4.58
CA LYS A 90 -61.27 -22.33 -5.91
C LYS A 90 -60.70 -23.73 -6.05
N ILE A 91 -61.34 -24.49 -6.92
CA ILE A 91 -61.26 -25.93 -7.18
C ILE A 91 -59.79 -26.42 -7.19
N ILE A 92 -59.52 -27.54 -6.51
CA ILE A 92 -58.19 -28.17 -6.35
C ILE A 92 -57.45 -28.31 -7.69
N GLU A 93 -58.16 -28.55 -8.81
CA GLU A 93 -57.58 -28.64 -10.15
C GLU A 93 -57.10 -27.29 -10.73
N GLU A 94 -57.83 -26.18 -10.53
CA GLU A 94 -57.39 -24.84 -10.99
C GLU A 94 -56.14 -24.39 -10.22
N ASN A 95 -56.05 -24.72 -8.93
CA ASN A 95 -54.89 -24.39 -8.10
C ASN A 95 -53.64 -25.18 -8.54
N ASN A 96 -53.79 -26.46 -8.89
CA ASN A 96 -52.68 -27.27 -9.38
C ASN A 96 -52.10 -26.74 -10.70
N ALA A 97 -52.94 -26.26 -11.62
CA ALA A 97 -52.48 -25.67 -12.88
C ALA A 97 -51.69 -24.37 -12.65
N ILE A 98 -52.16 -23.49 -11.76
CA ILE A 98 -51.46 -22.23 -11.47
C ILE A 98 -50.15 -22.51 -10.72
N ILE A 99 -50.14 -23.43 -9.76
CA ILE A 99 -48.92 -23.85 -9.05
C ILE A 99 -47.88 -24.40 -10.04
N ASN A 100 -48.30 -25.24 -10.99
CA ASN A 100 -47.40 -25.77 -12.01
C ASN A 100 -46.86 -24.66 -12.93
N ASN A 101 -47.70 -23.71 -13.36
CA ASN A 101 -47.24 -22.58 -14.17
C ASN A 101 -46.20 -21.71 -13.44
N ILE A 102 -46.32 -21.57 -12.12
CA ILE A 102 -45.34 -20.82 -11.31
C ILE A 102 -44.03 -21.60 -11.20
N ARG A 103 -44.11 -22.92 -11.00
CA ARG A 103 -42.94 -23.81 -11.01
C ARG A 103 -42.21 -23.78 -12.34
N ASP A 104 -42.93 -23.78 -13.47
CA ASP A 104 -42.37 -23.62 -14.81
C ASP A 104 -41.61 -22.29 -15.01
N ILE A 105 -41.81 -21.30 -14.13
CA ILE A 105 -41.07 -20.03 -14.13
C ILE A 105 -39.86 -20.08 -13.17
N ILE A 106 -40.04 -20.58 -11.95
CA ILE A 106 -39.00 -20.51 -10.90
C ILE A 106 -38.02 -21.69 -10.92
N ASP A 107 -38.44 -22.88 -11.34
CA ASP A 107 -37.57 -24.08 -11.37
C ASP A 107 -36.44 -23.92 -12.40
N PRO A 108 -36.69 -23.50 -13.67
CA PRO A 108 -35.61 -23.28 -14.63
C PRO A 108 -34.63 -22.19 -14.18
N TYR A 109 -35.08 -21.28 -13.33
CA TYR A 109 -34.23 -20.21 -12.84
C TYR A 109 -33.16 -20.74 -11.88
N VAL A 110 -33.54 -21.59 -10.91
CA VAL A 110 -32.57 -22.27 -10.03
C VAL A 110 -31.69 -23.28 -10.80
N GLU A 111 -32.24 -23.95 -11.82
CA GLU A 111 -31.49 -24.89 -12.65
C GLU A 111 -30.43 -24.22 -13.53
N ASN A 112 -30.74 -23.05 -14.11
CA ASN A 112 -29.84 -22.34 -15.02
C ASN A 112 -28.88 -21.37 -14.31
N PHE A 113 -29.26 -20.88 -13.13
CA PHE A 113 -28.48 -19.90 -12.35
C PHE A 113 -28.06 -20.51 -11.01
N PRO A 114 -26.94 -21.25 -10.97
CA PRO A 114 -26.54 -22.06 -9.82
C PRO A 114 -26.22 -21.26 -8.56
N GLU A 115 -26.10 -19.94 -8.65
CA GLU A 115 -25.99 -19.02 -7.52
C GLU A 115 -27.27 -18.94 -6.69
N TYR A 116 -28.43 -19.22 -7.28
CA TYR A 116 -29.69 -19.33 -6.55
C TYR A 116 -29.81 -20.73 -5.97
N ASN A 117 -29.83 -20.84 -4.66
CA ASN A 117 -30.02 -22.12 -3.99
C ASN A 117 -31.49 -22.53 -3.94
N GLU A 118 -32.37 -21.55 -3.72
CA GLU A 118 -33.80 -21.76 -3.57
C GLU A 118 -34.55 -20.48 -3.89
N ILE A 119 -35.62 -20.60 -4.67
CA ILE A 119 -36.64 -19.56 -4.87
C ILE A 119 -37.97 -20.08 -4.37
N PHE A 120 -38.69 -19.24 -3.63
CA PHE A 120 -39.99 -19.59 -3.05
C PHE A 120 -40.89 -18.36 -2.87
N VAL A 121 -42.18 -18.60 -2.74
CA VAL A 121 -43.20 -17.57 -2.52
C VAL A 121 -43.88 -17.78 -1.18
N ILE A 122 -43.90 -16.72 -0.37
CA ILE A 122 -44.53 -16.69 0.94
C ILE A 122 -45.89 -16.00 0.84
N ASN A 123 -46.88 -16.55 1.52
CA ASN A 123 -48.17 -15.90 1.74
C ASN A 123 -48.00 -14.63 2.59
N PRO A 124 -48.46 -13.46 2.12
CA PRO A 124 -48.21 -12.18 2.79
C PRO A 124 -49.01 -12.00 4.08
N ASP A 125 -50.06 -12.80 4.31
CA ASP A 125 -50.89 -12.72 5.51
C ASP A 125 -50.44 -13.73 6.58
N SER A 126 -50.08 -14.96 6.17
CA SER A 126 -49.75 -16.04 7.11
C SER A 126 -48.25 -16.23 7.34
N GLY A 127 -47.39 -15.72 6.46
CA GLY A 127 -45.95 -15.98 6.50
C GLY A 127 -45.56 -17.42 6.11
N ILE A 128 -46.49 -18.22 5.62
CA ILE A 128 -46.25 -19.61 5.22
C ILE A 128 -45.72 -19.67 3.79
N VAL A 129 -44.73 -20.54 3.54
CA VAL A 129 -44.23 -20.84 2.19
C VAL A 129 -45.28 -21.64 1.42
N GLU A 130 -45.83 -21.07 0.35
CA GLU A 130 -46.89 -21.70 -0.46
C GLU A 130 -46.30 -22.49 -1.64
N ILE A 131 -45.23 -21.98 -2.25
CA ILE A 131 -44.58 -22.61 -3.41
C ILE A 131 -43.06 -22.47 -3.23
N SER A 132 -42.33 -23.57 -3.41
CA SER A 132 -40.87 -23.55 -3.43
C SER A 132 -40.31 -24.46 -4.52
N THR A 133 -39.17 -24.04 -5.06
CA THR A 133 -38.26 -24.89 -5.85
C THR A 133 -37.75 -26.10 -5.04
N ASP A 134 -37.66 -25.97 -3.71
CA ASP A 134 -37.52 -27.10 -2.79
C ASP A 134 -38.87 -27.42 -2.13
N LYS A 135 -39.60 -28.38 -2.70
CA LYS A 135 -40.92 -28.82 -2.21
C LYS A 135 -40.92 -29.24 -0.74
N SER A 136 -39.78 -29.61 -0.15
CA SER A 136 -39.70 -29.95 1.27
C SER A 136 -39.89 -28.75 2.20
N LYS A 137 -39.84 -27.51 1.67
CA LYS A 137 -40.02 -26.27 2.43
C LYS A 137 -41.44 -25.71 2.37
N GLU A 138 -42.30 -26.24 1.51
CA GLU A 138 -43.70 -25.82 1.43
C GLU A 138 -44.42 -26.12 2.76
N GLY A 139 -45.24 -25.17 3.23
CA GLY A 139 -45.92 -25.24 4.52
C GLY A 139 -45.09 -24.80 5.73
N THR A 140 -43.82 -24.45 5.54
CA THR A 140 -42.99 -23.90 6.64
C THR A 140 -43.33 -22.44 6.93
N ASP A 141 -43.32 -22.06 8.21
CA ASP A 141 -43.58 -20.70 8.66
C ASP A 141 -42.29 -19.86 8.62
N LYS A 142 -42.36 -18.70 7.96
CA LYS A 142 -41.30 -17.71 7.74
C LYS A 142 -41.72 -16.30 8.18
N SER A 143 -42.77 -16.19 8.98
CA SER A 143 -43.30 -14.91 9.46
C SER A 143 -42.32 -14.10 10.31
N GLU A 144 -41.36 -14.74 10.97
CA GLU A 144 -40.33 -14.10 11.80
C GLU A 144 -39.02 -13.78 11.04
N ASP A 145 -38.87 -14.22 9.79
CA ASP A 145 -37.65 -13.98 9.02
C ASP A 145 -37.61 -12.55 8.44
N ASP A 146 -36.45 -11.88 8.56
CA ASP A 146 -36.29 -10.49 8.10
C ASP A 146 -36.62 -10.27 6.61
N TYR A 147 -36.38 -11.27 5.74
CA TYR A 147 -36.73 -11.17 4.31
C TYR A 147 -38.25 -11.16 4.07
N TYR A 148 -39.05 -11.64 5.02
CA TYR A 148 -40.50 -11.57 4.93
C TYR A 148 -41.00 -10.22 5.45
N THR A 149 -40.64 -9.87 6.68
CA THR A 149 -41.07 -8.63 7.33
C THR A 149 -40.53 -7.39 6.61
N GLY A 150 -39.28 -7.45 6.16
CA GLY A 150 -38.60 -6.36 5.46
C GLY A 150 -39.28 -6.00 4.14
N ALA A 151 -39.57 -6.99 3.30
CA ALA A 151 -40.26 -6.79 2.02
C ALA A 151 -41.72 -6.32 2.19
N LEU A 152 -42.42 -6.82 3.22
CA LEU A 152 -43.78 -6.36 3.55
C LEU A 152 -43.81 -4.90 4.00
N GLN A 153 -42.86 -4.50 4.85
CA GLN A 153 -42.79 -3.14 5.40
C GLN A 153 -42.30 -2.12 4.39
N SER A 154 -41.23 -2.44 3.65
CA SER A 154 -40.68 -1.55 2.61
C SER A 154 -41.60 -1.43 1.41
N ARG A 155 -42.42 -2.47 1.15
CA ARG A 155 -43.18 -2.64 -0.09
C ARG A 155 -42.31 -2.53 -1.34
N ASP A 156 -41.04 -2.87 -1.21
CA ASP A 156 -40.03 -2.84 -2.28
C ASP A 156 -39.03 -3.99 -2.04
N PHE A 157 -38.04 -4.10 -2.93
CA PHE A 157 -36.92 -5.00 -2.77
C PHE A 157 -36.25 -4.84 -1.40
N TYR A 158 -35.98 -5.97 -0.76
CA TYR A 158 -35.34 -6.05 0.53
C TYR A 158 -34.21 -7.07 0.51
N ILE A 159 -33.12 -6.74 1.18
CA ILE A 159 -31.92 -7.58 1.31
C ILE A 159 -31.82 -8.00 2.77
N LYS A 160 -31.93 -9.30 3.05
CA LYS A 160 -31.44 -9.86 4.31
C LYS A 160 -29.93 -10.03 4.17
N ASP A 161 -29.21 -9.31 5.03
CA ASP A 161 -27.74 -9.35 5.12
C ASP A 161 -27.22 -10.78 5.31
N ILE A 162 -25.92 -10.99 5.12
CA ILE A 162 -25.26 -12.30 5.22
C ILE A 162 -25.57 -12.92 6.59
N TYR A 163 -26.19 -14.09 6.58
CA TYR A 163 -26.56 -14.84 7.78
C TYR A 163 -26.19 -16.31 7.63
N TYR A 164 -26.09 -17.01 8.76
CA TYR A 164 -25.89 -18.46 8.73
C TYR A 164 -27.24 -19.15 8.46
N SER A 165 -27.36 -19.78 7.29
CA SER A 165 -28.56 -20.52 6.93
C SER A 165 -28.51 -21.94 7.51
N SER A 166 -29.36 -22.22 8.50
CA SER A 166 -29.44 -23.56 9.11
C SER A 166 -29.88 -24.63 8.11
N SER A 167 -30.68 -24.27 7.10
CA SER A 167 -31.10 -25.20 6.05
C SER A 167 -30.00 -25.53 5.04
N MET A 168 -29.06 -24.61 4.82
CA MET A 168 -27.93 -24.80 3.89
C MET A 168 -26.64 -25.24 4.61
N GLY A 169 -26.55 -25.05 5.92
CA GLY A 169 -25.34 -25.33 6.70
C GLY A 169 -24.19 -24.34 6.46
N LYS A 170 -24.45 -23.19 5.81
CA LYS A 170 -23.43 -22.22 5.39
C LYS A 170 -23.96 -20.78 5.30
N PRO A 171 -23.07 -19.77 5.19
CA PRO A 171 -23.47 -18.38 4.98
C PRO A 171 -24.28 -18.21 3.69
N ALA A 172 -25.36 -17.44 3.77
CA ALA A 172 -26.24 -17.12 2.64
C ALA A 172 -26.71 -15.66 2.74
N MET A 173 -27.18 -15.13 1.62
CA MET A 173 -28.04 -13.94 1.59
C MET A 173 -29.43 -14.31 1.10
N ALA A 174 -30.43 -13.55 1.51
CA ALA A 174 -31.77 -13.67 0.95
C ALA A 174 -32.23 -12.33 0.40
N PHE A 175 -32.81 -12.39 -0.78
CA PHE A 175 -33.40 -11.26 -1.46
C PHE A 175 -34.90 -11.49 -1.55
N SER A 176 -35.68 -10.44 -1.34
CA SER A 176 -37.13 -10.55 -1.27
C SER A 176 -37.80 -9.37 -1.93
N ILE A 177 -38.90 -9.62 -2.62
CA ILE A 177 -39.70 -8.57 -3.25
C ILE A 177 -41.20 -8.90 -3.16
N PRO A 178 -42.07 -7.92 -2.88
CA PRO A 178 -43.50 -8.14 -2.96
C PRO A 178 -43.97 -8.34 -4.40
N ILE A 179 -44.83 -9.33 -4.59
CA ILE A 179 -45.63 -9.56 -5.79
C ILE A 179 -46.94 -8.81 -5.60
N PHE A 180 -47.25 -7.89 -6.51
CA PHE A 180 -48.45 -7.06 -6.42
C PHE A 180 -49.60 -7.56 -7.30
N CYS A 181 -50.83 -7.31 -6.88
CA CYS A 181 -51.99 -7.63 -7.70
C CYS A 181 -52.19 -6.61 -8.83
N ARG A 182 -52.14 -7.06 -10.09
CA ARG A 182 -52.42 -6.22 -11.27
C ARG A 182 -53.84 -5.65 -11.29
N GLN A 183 -54.81 -6.38 -10.74
CA GLN A 183 -56.23 -5.99 -10.75
C GLN A 183 -56.56 -4.87 -9.76
N HIS A 184 -55.68 -4.57 -8.79
CA HIS A 184 -55.90 -3.57 -7.74
C HIS A 184 -54.82 -2.46 -7.79
N SER A 185 -54.44 -2.04 -9.00
CA SER A 185 -53.47 -0.94 -9.22
C SER A 185 -52.14 -1.06 -8.46
N GLY A 186 -51.72 -2.28 -8.08
CA GLY A 186 -50.50 -2.50 -7.31
C GLY A 186 -50.60 -2.21 -5.81
N GLU A 187 -51.78 -1.95 -5.25
CA GLU A 187 -51.92 -1.63 -3.83
C GLU A 187 -51.88 -2.87 -2.92
N HIS A 188 -52.31 -4.03 -3.44
CA HIS A 188 -52.41 -5.26 -2.66
C HIS A 188 -51.24 -6.21 -2.97
N ILE A 189 -50.50 -6.58 -1.92
CA ILE A 189 -49.45 -7.61 -1.99
C ILE A 189 -50.14 -8.97 -1.96
N ILE A 190 -49.84 -9.80 -2.95
CA ILE A 190 -50.35 -11.17 -3.05
C ILE A 190 -49.29 -12.21 -2.70
N GLY A 191 -48.01 -11.90 -2.80
CA GLY A 191 -46.97 -12.84 -2.37
C GLY A 191 -45.69 -12.11 -2.04
N ILE A 192 -44.82 -12.73 -1.26
CA ILE A 192 -43.43 -12.29 -1.13
C ILE A 192 -42.58 -13.32 -1.85
N LEU A 193 -41.98 -12.93 -2.98
CA LEU A 193 -41.00 -13.74 -3.68
C LEU A 193 -39.68 -13.62 -2.94
N VAL A 194 -39.08 -14.75 -2.56
CA VAL A 194 -37.79 -14.82 -1.88
C VAL A 194 -36.84 -15.70 -2.66
N ALA A 195 -35.61 -15.22 -2.82
CA ALA A 195 -34.51 -15.96 -3.41
C ALA A 195 -33.35 -16.04 -2.42
N ARG A 196 -32.94 -17.26 -2.06
CA ARG A 196 -31.73 -17.52 -1.27
C ARG A 196 -30.55 -17.74 -2.19
N VAL A 197 -29.49 -16.98 -1.96
CA VAL A 197 -28.30 -16.97 -2.80
C VAL A 197 -27.13 -17.62 -2.08
N ASP A 198 -26.48 -18.52 -2.80
CA ASP A 198 -25.24 -19.18 -2.42
C ASP A 198 -24.04 -18.26 -2.71
N LEU A 199 -23.43 -17.78 -1.63
CA LEU A 199 -22.33 -16.82 -1.71
C LEU A 199 -21.04 -17.44 -2.23
N ASP A 200 -20.82 -18.75 -2.03
CA ASP A 200 -19.60 -19.44 -2.47
C ASP A 200 -19.50 -19.49 -3.99
N LYS A 201 -20.65 -19.56 -4.68
CA LYS A 201 -20.74 -19.66 -6.13
C LYS A 201 -20.71 -18.32 -6.86
N SER A 202 -21.00 -17.22 -6.15
CA SER A 202 -21.26 -15.92 -6.78
C SER A 202 -20.49 -14.76 -6.13
N PHE A 203 -20.84 -14.43 -4.89
CA PHE A 203 -20.35 -13.24 -4.19
C PHE A 203 -18.90 -13.38 -3.72
N PHE A 204 -18.54 -14.48 -3.06
CA PHE A 204 -17.21 -14.67 -2.49
C PHE A 204 -16.08 -14.70 -3.54
N PRO A 205 -16.22 -15.38 -4.70
CA PRO A 205 -15.23 -15.29 -5.78
C PRO A 205 -14.95 -13.86 -6.24
N LEU A 206 -15.97 -13.01 -6.25
CA LEU A 206 -15.88 -11.60 -6.66
C LEU A 206 -15.11 -10.77 -5.63
N VAL A 207 -15.43 -10.90 -4.33
CA VAL A 207 -14.81 -10.07 -3.29
C VAL A 207 -13.46 -10.59 -2.81
N GLN A 208 -13.22 -11.90 -2.84
CA GLN A 208 -11.99 -12.52 -2.34
C GLN A 208 -10.86 -12.59 -3.39
N SER A 209 -11.14 -12.33 -4.67
CA SER A 209 -10.09 -12.32 -5.69
C SER A 209 -9.04 -11.24 -5.38
N THR A 210 -7.82 -11.69 -5.04
CA THR A 210 -6.67 -10.84 -4.72
C THR A 210 -5.83 -10.51 -5.95
N THR A 211 -6.32 -10.80 -7.15
CA THR A 211 -5.63 -10.50 -8.41
C THR A 211 -5.28 -9.01 -8.44
N SER A 212 -4.00 -8.69 -8.65
CA SER A 212 -3.39 -7.35 -8.61
C SER A 212 -3.12 -6.71 -7.24
N MET A 213 -3.51 -7.33 -6.11
CA MET A 213 -3.31 -6.74 -4.77
C MET A 213 -1.96 -7.11 -4.11
N GLY A 214 -1.09 -7.85 -4.79
CA GLY A 214 0.22 -8.22 -4.25
C GLY A 214 0.19 -9.39 -3.27
N LYS A 215 1.25 -9.52 -2.46
CA LYS A 215 1.45 -10.64 -1.53
C LYS A 215 0.65 -10.49 -0.23
N THR A 216 0.44 -9.26 0.21
CA THR A 216 -0.24 -8.92 1.47
C THR A 216 -1.56 -8.19 1.25
N GLY A 217 -1.94 -7.93 0.00
CA GLY A 217 -3.20 -7.26 -0.28
C GLY A 217 -4.41 -8.09 0.12
N GLU A 218 -5.38 -7.45 0.78
CA GLU A 218 -6.57 -8.11 1.31
C GLU A 218 -7.78 -7.17 1.20
N THR A 219 -8.95 -7.77 0.96
CA THR A 219 -10.26 -7.12 1.08
C THR A 219 -10.97 -7.58 2.35
N LEU A 220 -11.65 -6.65 2.99
CA LEU A 220 -12.46 -6.88 4.18
C LEU A 220 -13.79 -6.15 3.98
N ILE A 221 -14.88 -6.87 4.23
CA ILE A 221 -16.23 -6.36 4.26
C ILE A 221 -16.75 -6.56 5.69
N VAL A 222 -17.34 -5.52 6.26
CA VAL A 222 -17.97 -5.58 7.58
C VAL A 222 -19.42 -5.11 7.52
N ASN A 223 -20.26 -5.67 8.39
CA ASN A 223 -21.59 -5.12 8.62
C ASN A 223 -21.54 -3.88 9.54
N LYS A 224 -22.72 -3.31 9.84
CA LYS A 224 -22.89 -2.18 10.77
C LYS A 224 -22.29 -2.41 12.17
N ASP A 225 -22.21 -3.66 12.63
CA ASP A 225 -21.64 -4.03 13.93
C ASP A 225 -20.12 -4.26 13.88
N VAL A 226 -19.51 -3.98 12.72
CA VAL A 226 -18.10 -4.14 12.41
C VAL A 226 -17.65 -5.61 12.48
N ILE A 227 -18.55 -6.54 12.17
CA ILE A 227 -18.29 -7.97 12.07
C ILE A 227 -17.91 -8.32 10.62
N ALA A 228 -16.84 -9.08 10.44
CA ALA A 228 -16.37 -9.51 9.11
C ALA A 228 -17.40 -10.38 8.39
N LEU A 229 -17.59 -10.14 7.08
CA LEU A 229 -18.56 -10.84 6.25
C LEU A 229 -17.92 -11.77 5.20
N ASN A 230 -16.64 -11.56 4.87
CA ASN A 230 -15.88 -12.41 3.96
C ASN A 230 -14.70 -13.09 4.65
N GLU A 231 -14.22 -14.18 4.04
CA GLU A 231 -12.97 -14.79 4.48
C GLU A 231 -11.82 -13.81 4.34
N LEU A 232 -10.95 -13.80 5.34
CA LEU A 232 -9.74 -13.01 5.34
C LEU A 232 -8.57 -13.92 4.93
N ARG A 233 -7.56 -13.33 4.27
CA ARG A 233 -6.34 -14.00 3.80
C ARG A 233 -5.66 -14.77 4.94
N TRP A 234 -5.67 -14.23 6.16
CA TRP A 234 -5.05 -14.86 7.35
C TRP A 234 -6.05 -15.38 8.38
N HIS A 235 -7.36 -15.15 8.21
CA HIS A 235 -8.42 -15.72 9.06
C HIS A 235 -9.59 -16.20 8.20
N LYS A 236 -9.56 -17.48 7.84
CA LYS A 236 -10.56 -18.11 6.97
C LYS A 236 -11.93 -18.28 7.63
N ASP A 237 -11.96 -18.42 8.94
CA ASP A 237 -13.17 -18.55 9.75
C ASP A 237 -13.76 -17.20 10.19
N ALA A 238 -13.27 -16.07 9.66
CA ALA A 238 -13.73 -14.74 10.02
C ALA A 238 -15.23 -14.43 9.79
N PRO A 239 -15.89 -14.89 8.70
CA PRO A 239 -17.28 -14.54 8.42
C PRO A 239 -18.22 -14.77 9.60
N LEU A 240 -18.95 -13.72 9.99
CA LEU A 240 -19.94 -13.69 11.07
C LEU A 240 -19.39 -13.99 12.48
N LYS A 241 -18.07 -14.10 12.65
CA LYS A 241 -17.42 -14.46 13.93
C LYS A 241 -16.41 -13.43 14.41
N LEU A 242 -15.67 -12.81 13.50
CA LEU A 242 -14.59 -11.90 13.84
C LEU A 242 -15.09 -10.44 13.86
N LYS A 243 -15.06 -9.82 15.04
CA LYS A 243 -15.27 -8.38 15.19
C LYS A 243 -13.98 -7.62 14.90
N ILE A 244 -14.00 -6.74 13.91
CA ILE A 244 -12.85 -5.96 13.48
C ILE A 244 -12.75 -4.67 14.31
N LYS A 245 -11.62 -4.49 14.99
CA LYS A 245 -11.34 -3.29 15.80
C LYS A 245 -10.56 -2.21 15.04
N ALA A 246 -10.10 -2.51 13.83
CA ALA A 246 -9.31 -1.59 13.03
C ALA A 246 -10.15 -0.39 12.58
N GLN A 247 -9.60 0.82 12.71
CA GLN A 247 -10.29 2.08 12.42
C GLN A 247 -10.96 2.14 11.02
N PRO A 248 -10.33 1.69 9.91
CA PRO A 248 -10.95 1.76 8.59
C PRO A 248 -12.27 1.01 8.49
N ALA A 249 -12.41 -0.13 9.19
CA ALA A 249 -13.64 -0.91 9.18
C ALA A 249 -14.78 -0.16 9.88
N PHE A 250 -14.50 0.48 11.02
CA PHE A 250 -15.46 1.33 11.72
C PHE A 250 -15.85 2.55 10.87
N MET A 251 -14.88 3.28 10.35
CA MET A 251 -15.13 4.46 9.50
C MET A 251 -15.98 4.10 8.27
N ALA A 252 -15.68 2.98 7.61
CA ALA A 252 -16.44 2.51 6.47
C ALA A 252 -17.89 2.17 6.85
N ALA A 253 -18.11 1.46 7.96
CA ALA A 253 -19.44 1.10 8.43
C ALA A 253 -20.30 2.33 8.82
N GLU A 254 -19.66 3.41 9.30
CA GLU A 254 -20.30 4.68 9.66
C GLU A 254 -20.58 5.60 8.47
N GLY A 255 -20.30 5.18 7.22
CA GLY A 255 -20.60 5.98 6.04
C GLY A 255 -19.42 6.78 5.47
N TYR A 256 -18.22 6.67 6.05
CA TYR A 256 -17.05 7.42 5.59
C TYR A 256 -16.28 6.72 4.47
N THR A 257 -15.70 7.53 3.59
CA THR A 257 -14.79 7.10 2.53
C THR A 257 -13.45 7.77 2.72
N GLY A 258 -12.37 7.01 2.60
CA GLY A 258 -11.05 7.58 2.76
C GLY A 258 -9.93 6.58 2.52
N ILE A 259 -8.73 7.03 2.85
CA ILE A 259 -7.52 6.23 2.85
C ILE A 259 -6.62 6.72 3.98
N ASN A 260 -6.02 5.79 4.72
CA ASN A 260 -5.06 6.13 5.75
C ASN A 260 -4.08 4.99 6.03
N GLU A 261 -2.91 5.37 6.56
CA GLU A 261 -2.02 4.43 7.22
C GLU A 261 -2.55 4.13 8.61
N THR A 262 -2.62 2.85 8.97
CA THR A 262 -3.15 2.41 10.25
C THR A 262 -2.57 1.05 10.65
N THR A 263 -3.08 0.49 11.74
CA THR A 263 -2.82 -0.88 12.16
C THR A 263 -4.05 -1.73 11.91
N ASP A 264 -3.87 -2.89 11.30
CA ASP A 264 -4.98 -3.80 10.98
C ASP A 264 -5.34 -4.73 12.15
N TYR A 265 -6.25 -5.68 11.91
CA TYR A 265 -6.68 -6.65 12.91
C TYR A 265 -5.57 -7.62 13.37
N ARG A 266 -4.44 -7.72 12.64
CA ARG A 266 -3.28 -8.55 12.99
C ARG A 266 -2.26 -7.80 13.85
N GLY A 267 -2.40 -6.47 13.96
CA GLY A 267 -1.37 -5.62 14.55
C GLY A 267 -0.31 -5.13 13.55
N GLU A 268 -0.52 -5.37 12.24
CA GLU A 268 0.43 -4.97 11.20
C GLU A 268 0.15 -3.56 10.68
N LYS A 269 1.20 -2.82 10.35
CA LYS A 269 1.06 -1.50 9.72
C LYS A 269 0.65 -1.64 8.27
N VAL A 270 -0.47 -1.04 7.91
CA VAL A 270 -1.06 -1.13 6.58
C VAL A 270 -1.43 0.24 6.04
N LEU A 271 -1.47 0.36 4.72
CA LEU A 271 -2.23 1.40 4.03
C LEU A 271 -3.60 0.80 3.68
N ALA A 272 -4.69 1.48 4.07
CA ALA A 272 -6.04 0.98 3.89
C ALA A 272 -6.93 2.02 3.21
N ALA A 273 -7.50 1.68 2.05
CA ALA A 273 -8.56 2.41 1.38
C ALA A 273 -9.91 1.83 1.81
N TYR A 274 -10.85 2.68 2.20
CA TYR A 274 -12.13 2.25 2.74
C TYR A 274 -13.29 3.11 2.23
N THR A 275 -14.49 2.54 2.19
CA THR A 275 -15.73 3.21 1.77
C THR A 275 -16.96 2.47 2.27
N TYR A 276 -18.08 3.18 2.32
CA TYR A 276 -19.39 2.63 2.63
C TYR A 276 -20.13 2.13 1.37
N ILE A 277 -20.92 1.07 1.53
CA ILE A 277 -21.82 0.51 0.51
C ILE A 277 -23.27 0.77 0.97
N PRO A 278 -23.95 1.80 0.43
CA PRO A 278 -25.28 2.21 0.92
C PRO A 278 -26.37 1.16 0.79
N GLN A 279 -26.34 0.32 -0.25
CA GLN A 279 -27.39 -0.67 -0.52
C GLN A 279 -27.54 -1.71 0.60
N THR A 280 -26.43 -2.08 1.26
CA THR A 280 -26.39 -3.12 2.30
C THR A 280 -26.03 -2.57 3.68
N GLY A 281 -25.51 -1.34 3.74
CA GLY A 281 -24.94 -0.79 4.96
C GLY A 281 -23.55 -1.37 5.30
N TRP A 282 -22.85 -1.95 4.33
CA TRP A 282 -21.54 -2.55 4.56
C TRP A 282 -20.41 -1.52 4.53
N GLY A 283 -19.41 -1.73 5.38
CA GLY A 283 -18.10 -1.12 5.25
C GLY A 283 -17.18 -1.99 4.39
N PHE A 284 -16.59 -1.42 3.34
CA PHE A 284 -15.59 -2.09 2.52
C PHE A 284 -14.20 -1.51 2.78
N VAL A 285 -13.20 -2.37 2.92
CA VAL A 285 -11.79 -2.03 3.13
C VAL A 285 -10.91 -2.84 2.19
N ALA A 286 -10.04 -2.18 1.44
CA ALA A 286 -8.92 -2.77 0.73
C ALA A 286 -7.62 -2.28 1.37
N LYS A 287 -6.72 -3.19 1.74
CA LYS A 287 -5.48 -2.84 2.43
C LYS A 287 -4.28 -3.61 1.92
N ARG A 288 -3.08 -3.09 2.22
CA ARG A 288 -1.79 -3.74 1.98
C ARG A 288 -0.75 -3.36 3.02
N ASP A 289 0.18 -4.27 3.31
CA ASP A 289 1.18 -4.08 4.35
C ASP A 289 2.23 -3.06 3.93
N LEU A 290 2.55 -2.10 4.81
CA LEU A 290 3.60 -1.09 4.55
C LEU A 290 4.96 -1.75 4.34
N GLU A 291 5.20 -2.92 4.94
CA GLU A 291 6.43 -3.68 4.68
C GLU A 291 6.54 -4.11 3.22
N GLU A 292 5.46 -4.57 2.58
CA GLU A 292 5.49 -4.93 1.17
C GLU A 292 5.66 -3.68 0.29
N ILE A 293 4.93 -2.60 0.60
CA ILE A 293 4.97 -1.34 -0.14
C ILE A 293 6.39 -0.77 -0.16
N TYR A 294 7.09 -0.79 0.98
CA TYR A 294 8.43 -0.21 1.12
C TYR A 294 9.58 -1.21 0.92
N ALA A 295 9.31 -2.50 0.67
CA ALA A 295 10.35 -3.49 0.41
C ALA A 295 11.29 -3.12 -0.77
N PRO A 296 10.82 -2.54 -1.90
CA PRO A 296 11.70 -2.05 -2.96
C PRO A 296 12.65 -0.94 -2.49
N ILE A 297 12.14 0.01 -1.70
CA ILE A 297 12.93 1.13 -1.15
C ILE A 297 14.00 0.60 -0.19
N ARG A 298 13.66 -0.36 0.68
CA ARG A 298 14.62 -0.98 1.60
C ARG A 298 15.77 -1.67 0.85
N ARG A 299 15.46 -2.37 -0.25
CA ARG A 299 16.49 -2.96 -1.13
C ARG A 299 17.37 -1.91 -1.79
N MET A 300 16.77 -0.81 -2.26
CA MET A 300 17.53 0.32 -2.81
C MET A 300 18.49 0.93 -1.78
N VAL A 301 18.01 1.17 -0.55
CA VAL A 301 18.85 1.71 0.54
C VAL A 301 20.01 0.78 0.86
N ASN A 302 19.79 -0.54 0.92
CA ASN A 302 20.87 -1.51 1.12
C ASN A 302 21.93 -1.42 0.01
N ASN A 303 21.50 -1.29 -1.25
CA ASN A 303 22.43 -1.11 -2.37
C ASN A 303 23.21 0.20 -2.25
N PHE A 304 22.58 1.29 -1.83
CA PHE A 304 23.26 2.56 -1.59
C PHE A 304 24.26 2.49 -0.43
N ILE A 305 23.96 1.75 0.64
CA ILE A 305 24.91 1.55 1.75
C ILE A 305 26.16 0.82 1.25
N ILE A 306 25.98 -0.25 0.46
CA ILE A 306 27.11 -0.99 -0.14
C ILE A 306 27.93 -0.06 -1.05
N LEU A 307 27.27 0.71 -1.92
CA LEU A 307 27.93 1.67 -2.80
C LEU A 307 28.68 2.75 -2.01
N LEU A 308 28.10 3.25 -0.93
CA LEU A 308 28.70 4.27 -0.07
C LEU A 308 29.96 3.73 0.63
N LEU A 309 29.94 2.48 1.11
CA LEU A 309 31.11 1.85 1.70
C LEU A 309 32.24 1.69 0.68
N ILE A 310 31.94 1.21 -0.53
CA ILE A 310 32.93 1.09 -1.61
C ILE A 310 33.51 2.46 -1.97
N THR A 311 32.65 3.45 -2.14
CA THR A 311 33.04 4.82 -2.49
C THR A 311 33.88 5.47 -1.38
N ALA A 312 33.53 5.27 -0.11
CA ALA A 312 34.30 5.77 1.03
C ALA A 312 35.71 5.17 1.08
N VAL A 313 35.85 3.87 0.79
CA VAL A 313 37.16 3.20 0.70
C VAL A 313 37.99 3.83 -0.42
N ILE A 314 37.42 4.01 -1.61
CA ILE A 314 38.10 4.63 -2.75
C ILE A 314 38.53 6.05 -2.40
N ILE A 315 37.62 6.88 -1.86
CA ILE A 315 37.90 8.27 -1.47
C ILE A 315 39.01 8.32 -0.41
N TYR A 316 39.01 7.42 0.56
CA TYR A 316 40.05 7.37 1.59
C TYR A 316 41.43 7.14 0.96
N PHE A 317 41.56 6.16 0.07
CA PHE A 317 42.83 5.87 -0.59
C PHE A 317 43.28 7.00 -1.53
N THR A 318 42.38 7.52 -2.38
CA THR A 318 42.72 8.62 -3.30
C THR A 318 43.05 9.90 -2.55
N SER A 319 42.27 10.26 -1.53
CA SER A 319 42.54 11.43 -0.67
C SER A 319 43.86 11.29 0.07
N ARG A 320 44.22 10.08 0.51
CA ARG A 320 45.51 9.82 1.18
C ARG A 320 46.68 9.97 0.21
N ILE A 321 46.54 9.51 -1.03
CA ILE A 321 47.55 9.68 -2.09
C ILE A 321 47.73 11.16 -2.41
N LEU A 322 46.64 11.89 -2.68
CA LEU A 322 46.66 13.32 -2.99
C LEU A 322 47.23 14.15 -1.84
N ALA A 323 46.75 13.90 -0.61
CA ALA A 323 47.25 14.61 0.57
C ALA A 323 48.76 14.39 0.74
N LYS A 324 49.26 13.15 0.58
CA LYS A 324 50.70 12.87 0.63
C LYS A 324 51.49 13.55 -0.49
N SER A 325 50.95 13.56 -1.70
CA SER A 325 51.58 14.18 -2.87
C SER A 325 51.81 15.68 -2.68
N ILE A 326 50.91 16.36 -1.96
CA ILE A 326 51.03 17.79 -1.65
C ILE A 326 51.90 18.01 -0.41
N THR A 327 51.67 17.28 0.68
CA THR A 327 52.34 17.60 1.94
C THR A 327 53.79 17.14 2.01
N LYS A 328 54.18 16.06 1.30
CA LYS A 328 55.55 15.54 1.38
C LYS A 328 56.57 16.53 0.78
N PRO A 329 56.38 17.10 -0.42
CA PRO A 329 57.27 18.13 -0.94
C PRO A 329 57.32 19.38 -0.06
N LEU A 330 56.17 19.84 0.45
CA LEU A 330 56.12 21.01 1.34
C LEU A 330 56.90 20.81 2.64
N ILE A 331 56.82 19.62 3.24
CA ILE A 331 57.62 19.29 4.43
C ILE A 331 59.11 19.29 4.10
N SER A 332 59.51 18.71 2.96
CA SER A 332 60.91 18.74 2.50
C SER A 332 61.44 20.17 2.33
N MET A 333 60.64 21.08 1.79
CA MET A 333 61.02 22.50 1.67
C MET A 333 61.21 23.17 3.03
N VAL A 334 60.35 22.87 4.01
CA VAL A 334 60.52 23.35 5.38
C VAL A 334 61.81 22.82 6.01
N GLU A 335 62.14 21.54 5.78
CA GLU A 335 63.38 20.94 6.27
C GLU A 335 64.63 21.61 5.67
N VAL A 336 64.65 21.85 4.35
CA VAL A 336 65.75 22.57 3.68
C VAL A 336 65.87 24.01 4.19
N SER A 337 64.74 24.71 4.35
CA SER A 337 64.73 26.06 4.91
C SER A 337 65.29 26.11 6.34
N ASN A 338 65.01 25.11 7.17
CA ASN A 338 65.55 25.03 8.54
C ASN A 338 67.07 24.78 8.53
N LYS A 339 67.59 23.98 7.59
CA LYS A 339 69.05 23.79 7.41
C LYS A 339 69.74 25.09 7.03
N ILE A 340 69.18 25.83 6.07
CA ILE A 340 69.67 27.14 5.66
C ILE A 340 69.66 28.11 6.85
N GLN A 341 68.59 28.13 7.65
CA GLN A 341 68.50 28.96 8.86
C GLN A 341 69.60 28.60 9.89
N SER A 342 70.00 27.34 9.98
CA SER A 342 71.08 26.89 10.84
C SER A 342 72.49 27.15 10.30
N GLY A 343 72.61 27.80 9.14
CA GLY A 343 73.89 28.17 8.51
C GLY A 343 74.38 27.20 7.43
N ASP A 344 73.63 26.13 7.14
CA ASP A 344 73.92 25.22 6.02
C ASP A 344 73.30 25.75 4.72
N PHE A 345 73.99 26.70 4.10
CA PHE A 345 73.59 27.28 2.81
C PHE A 345 73.82 26.35 1.62
N SER A 346 74.36 25.14 1.82
CA SER A 346 74.55 24.15 0.76
C SER A 346 73.32 23.27 0.53
N ALA A 347 72.35 23.28 1.46
CA ALA A 347 71.13 22.51 1.36
C ALA A 347 70.27 22.97 0.15
N ARG A 348 69.72 22.01 -0.61
CA ARG A 348 68.83 22.25 -1.75
C ARG A 348 67.61 21.32 -1.70
N ASN A 349 66.53 21.75 -2.35
CA ASN A 349 65.34 20.92 -2.56
C ASN A 349 65.58 19.97 -3.75
N GLU A 350 65.29 18.68 -3.56
CA GLU A 350 65.35 17.65 -4.61
C GLU A 350 63.95 17.30 -5.16
N ILE A 351 63.05 18.29 -5.23
CA ILE A 351 61.68 18.09 -5.70
C ILE A 351 61.66 18.31 -7.22
N HIS A 352 61.27 17.28 -7.97
CA HIS A 352 61.29 17.27 -9.43
C HIS A 352 59.88 17.13 -10.01
N ASN A 353 58.91 17.87 -9.46
CA ASN A 353 57.54 17.82 -9.96
C ASN A 353 57.37 18.75 -11.17
N ASP A 354 56.57 18.34 -12.15
CA ASP A 354 56.21 19.19 -13.32
C ASP A 354 54.99 20.09 -13.02
N ASP A 355 54.81 20.51 -11.76
CA ASP A 355 53.68 21.30 -11.27
C ASP A 355 54.16 22.59 -10.56
N GLU A 356 53.22 23.36 -10.01
CA GLU A 356 53.52 24.60 -9.28
C GLU A 356 54.43 24.36 -8.06
N ILE A 357 54.44 23.16 -7.49
CA ILE A 357 55.29 22.79 -6.35
C ILE A 357 56.74 22.60 -6.81
N GLY A 358 56.97 21.98 -7.97
CA GLY A 358 58.31 21.89 -8.55
C GLY A 358 58.86 23.24 -8.96
N TYR A 359 58.05 24.07 -9.62
CA TYR A 359 58.43 25.44 -9.97
C TYR A 359 58.84 26.27 -8.75
N LEU A 360 58.13 26.10 -7.63
CA LEU A 360 58.46 26.73 -6.36
C LEU A 360 59.79 26.20 -5.79
N ALA A 361 60.06 24.90 -5.89
CA ALA A 361 61.32 24.29 -5.45
C ALA A 361 62.52 24.87 -6.20
N ASP A 362 62.41 24.96 -7.53
CA ASP A 362 63.45 25.53 -8.39
C ASP A 362 63.70 27.00 -8.08
N SER A 363 62.63 27.77 -7.88
CA SER A 363 62.72 29.19 -7.51
C SER A 363 63.39 29.37 -6.15
N PHE A 364 63.08 28.50 -5.18
CA PHE A 364 63.70 28.50 -3.86
C PHE A 364 65.19 28.14 -3.91
N ASN A 365 65.57 27.16 -4.74
CA ASN A 365 66.97 26.79 -4.95
C ASN A 365 67.77 27.97 -5.54
N LYS A 366 67.24 28.65 -6.56
CA LYS A 366 67.87 29.86 -7.15
C LYS A 366 68.08 30.99 -6.13
N MET A 367 67.11 31.20 -5.23
CA MET A 367 67.25 32.16 -4.14
C MET A 367 68.37 31.75 -3.17
N THR A 368 68.46 30.47 -2.84
CA THR A 368 69.51 29.94 -1.96
C THR A 368 70.90 30.06 -2.59
N ASP A 369 71.04 29.80 -3.90
CA ASP A 369 72.28 30.02 -4.65
C ASP A 369 72.74 31.48 -4.56
N SER A 370 71.80 32.42 -4.64
CA SER A 370 72.08 33.85 -4.51
C SER A 370 72.56 34.21 -3.10
N MET A 371 71.95 33.64 -2.05
CA MET A 371 72.38 33.84 -0.66
C MET A 371 73.76 33.26 -0.38
N GLU A 372 74.02 32.03 -0.81
CA GLU A 372 75.34 31.37 -0.64
C GLU A 372 76.45 32.18 -1.32
N SER A 373 76.17 32.71 -2.52
CA SER A 373 77.09 33.60 -3.24
C SER A 373 77.38 34.88 -2.45
N ILE A 374 76.35 35.56 -1.93
CA ILE A 374 76.52 36.78 -1.11
C ILE A 374 77.39 36.49 0.12
N ILE A 375 77.10 35.41 0.85
CA ILE A 375 77.86 35.07 2.06
C ILE A 375 79.31 34.72 1.73
N ARG A 376 79.56 33.99 0.64
CA ARG A 376 80.92 33.71 0.16
C ARG A 376 81.67 34.98 -0.20
N THR A 377 81.00 35.94 -0.85
CA THR A 377 81.63 37.23 -1.16
C THR A 377 81.94 38.04 0.10
N GLU A 378 81.06 38.06 1.10
CA GLU A 378 81.35 38.74 2.38
C GLU A 378 82.50 38.07 3.15
N GLN A 379 82.53 36.73 3.21
CA GLN A 379 83.64 35.99 3.83
C GLN A 379 84.97 36.24 3.10
N GLY A 380 84.98 36.23 1.77
CA GLY A 380 86.18 36.56 0.98
C GLY A 380 86.65 37.99 1.20
N VAL A 381 85.73 38.96 1.31
CA VAL A 381 86.08 40.36 1.64
C VAL A 381 86.63 40.48 3.07
N ALA A 382 86.07 39.74 4.03
CA ALA A 382 86.56 39.70 5.41
C ALA A 382 87.95 39.05 5.54
N GLU A 383 88.23 37.98 4.79
CA GLU A 383 89.56 37.36 4.72
C GLU A 383 90.60 38.32 4.12
N ILE A 384 90.27 38.99 3.02
CA ILE A 384 91.15 40.01 2.41
C ILE A 384 91.40 41.15 3.41
N SER A 385 90.36 41.62 4.11
CA SER A 385 90.50 42.68 5.11
C SER A 385 91.39 42.26 6.29
N ASN A 386 91.25 41.02 6.80
CA ASN A 386 92.08 40.47 7.88
C ASN A 386 93.54 40.20 7.46
N ILE A 387 93.81 40.00 6.17
CA ILE A 387 95.19 39.89 5.65
C ILE A 387 95.84 41.27 5.50
N ILE A 388 95.06 42.31 5.17
CA ILE A 388 95.57 43.66 4.91
C ILE A 388 95.73 44.49 6.20
N LEU A 389 94.86 44.33 7.20
CA LEU A 389 94.88 45.09 8.46
C LEU A 389 96.16 44.91 9.34
N PRO A 390 96.85 43.76 9.33
CA PRO A 390 98.16 43.60 10.00
C PRO A 390 99.36 44.11 9.18
N LEU A 391 99.16 44.45 7.90
CA LEU A 391 100.17 44.97 6.98
C LEU A 391 100.16 46.51 6.87
N LEU A 392 99.19 47.16 7.51
CA LEU A 392 99.15 48.59 7.83
C LEU A 392 99.52 48.78 9.30
#